data_AF-R9GUQ0-F1
#
_entry.id   AF-R9GUQ0-F1
#
_cell.length_a   1.000
_cell.length_b   1.000
_cell.length_c   1.000
_cell.angle_alpha   90.00
_cell.angle_beta   90.00
_cell.angle_gamma   90.00
#
_symmetry.space_group_name_H-M   'P 1'
#
loop_
_entity.id
_entity.type
_entity.pdbx_description
1 polymer ?
#
loop_
_entity_poly.entity_id
_entity_poly.type
_entity_poly.pdbx_seq_one_letter_code
_entity_poly.pdbx_strand_id
1 'polypeptide(L)' 'MKEKIGTKSEPTLLKTPPFSSEYTMHVDEKDGIEIFVCTVGKTVLHYNMRCLNDLHEMLKKHGD' A
#
# COMPACT_ATOMS: atom_id res chain seq x y z
N MET A 1 -13.21 -4.58 2.91
CA MET A 1 -12.26 -5.43 3.65
C MET A 1 -11.47 -4.53 4.59
N LYS A 2 -11.57 -4.70 5.91
CA LYS A 2 -10.71 -4.02 6.90
C LYS A 2 -9.46 -4.87 7.12
N GLU A 3 -8.70 -5.11 6.06
CA GLU A 3 -7.39 -5.74 6.15
C GLU A 3 -6.38 -4.59 6.18
N LYS A 4 -6.21 -3.96 7.35
CA LYS A 4 -5.28 -2.84 7.49
C LYS A 4 -3.87 -3.40 7.48
N ILE A 5 -3.12 -3.11 6.42
CA ILE A 5 -1.73 -3.55 6.20
C ILE A 5 -0.77 -3.08 7.29
N GLY A 6 -1.19 -2.23 8.23
CA GLY A 6 -0.36 -1.66 9.28
C GLY A 6 -0.89 -0.28 9.67
N THR A 7 -0.36 0.29 10.75
CA THR A 7 -0.64 1.68 11.17
C THR A 7 0.62 2.53 11.09
N LYS A 8 0.49 3.84 11.18
CA LYS A 8 1.66 4.74 11.19
C LYS A 8 2.64 4.44 12.33
N SER A 9 2.13 4.06 13.50
CA SER A 9 2.95 3.68 14.66
C SER A 9 3.52 2.27 14.57
N GLU A 10 2.81 1.37 13.89
CA GLU A 10 3.22 -0.02 13.69
C GLU A 10 3.07 -0.38 12.21
N PRO A 11 4.00 0.09 11.36
CA PRO A 11 3.96 -0.20 9.94
C PRO A 11 4.42 -1.63 9.69
N THR A 12 3.80 -2.32 8.74
CA THR A 12 4.21 -3.70 8.41
C THR A 12 5.47 -3.68 7.59
N LEU A 13 6.47 -4.42 8.06
CA LEU A 13 7.71 -4.69 7.32
C LEU A 13 7.46 -5.77 6.27
N LEU A 14 7.77 -5.45 5.03
CA LEU A 14 7.61 -6.31 3.87
C LEU A 14 8.95 -6.45 3.14
N LYS A 15 9.05 -7.49 2.31
CA LYS A 15 10.24 -7.79 1.53
C LYS A 15 9.89 -7.96 0.06
N THR A 16 10.68 -7.37 -0.83
CA THR A 16 10.54 -7.62 -2.26
C THR A 16 11.19 -8.97 -2.58
N PRO A 17 10.59 -9.86 -3.39
CA PRO A 17 11.30 -11.02 -3.94
C PRO A 17 12.60 -10.57 -4.62
N PRO A 18 13.75 -11.24 -4.40
CA PRO A 18 13.97 -12.53 -3.73
C PRO A 18 14.26 -12.44 -2.20
N PHE A 19 13.61 -11.51 -1.49
CA PHE A 19 13.73 -11.24 -0.04
C PHE A 19 14.97 -10.46 0.43
N SER A 20 15.68 -9.79 -0.48
CA SER A 20 16.88 -9.01 -0.16
C SER A 20 16.63 -7.55 0.21
N SER A 21 15.52 -6.95 -0.24
CA SER A 21 15.20 -5.54 0.04
C SER A 21 13.95 -5.44 0.90
N GLU A 22 14.00 -4.55 1.88
CA GLU A 22 12.94 -4.29 2.85
C GLU A 22 12.25 -2.96 2.56
N TYR A 23 10.95 -2.92 2.82
CA TYR A 23 10.13 -1.72 2.77
C TYR A 23 9.02 -1.83 3.82
N THR A 24 8.43 -0.72 4.19
CA THR A 24 7.29 -0.72 5.12
C THR A 24 6.03 -0.20 4.45
N MET A 25 4.89 -0.73 4.87
CA MET A 25 3.58 -0.24 4.45
C MET A 25 2.67 -0.01 5.65
N HIS A 26 1.88 1.05 5.59
CA HIS A 26 0.79 1.28 6.52
C HIS A 26 -0.34 2.06 5.86
N VAL A 27 -1.48 2.10 6.54
CA VAL A 27 -2.59 2.99 6.20
C VAL A 27 -2.45 4.28 6.98
N ASP A 28 -2.65 5.41 6.30
CA ASP A 28 -2.71 6.73 6.91
C ASP A 28 -3.83 7.56 6.23
N GLU A 29 -4.07 8.77 6.74
CA GLU A 29 -4.94 9.75 6.12
C GLU A 29 -4.13 10.98 5.69
N LYS A 30 -4.37 11.45 4.47
CA LYS A 30 -3.77 12.67 3.95
C LYS A 30 -4.82 13.48 3.20
N ASP A 31 -4.97 14.75 3.57
CA ASP A 31 -5.94 15.67 2.95
C ASP A 31 -7.39 15.14 2.99
N GLY A 32 -7.76 14.42 4.05
CA GLY A 32 -9.08 13.79 4.22
C GLY A 32 -9.31 12.53 3.38
N ILE A 33 -8.26 12.01 2.73
CA ILE A 33 -8.30 10.82 1.89
C ILE A 33 -7.49 9.69 2.54
N GLU A 34 -8.07 8.50 2.61
CA GLU A 34 -7.36 7.30 3.07
C GLU A 34 -6.31 6.89 2.04
N ILE A 35 -5.07 6.63 2.48
CA ILE A 35 -3.94 6.31 1.62
C ILE A 35 -3.16 5.11 2.13
N PHE A 36 -2.48 4.42 1.22
CA PHE A 36 -1.33 3.60 1.57
C PHE A 36 -0.07 4.44 1.55
N VAL A 37 0.71 4.31 2.61
CA VAL A 37 2.05 4.89 2.71
C VAL A 37 3.04 3.75 2.57
N CYS A 38 3.87 3.80 1.51
CA CYS A 38 4.95 2.85 1.28
C CYS A 38 6.29 3.57 1.45
N THR A 39 7.14 3.08 2.35
CA THR A 39 8.44 3.68 2.62
C THR A 39 9.55 2.71 2.23
N VAL A 40 10.42 3.14 1.31
CA VAL A 40 11.58 2.38 0.84
C VAL A 40 12.82 3.22 1.08
N GLY A 41 13.64 2.82 2.06
CA GLY A 41 14.78 3.63 2.51
C GLY A 41 14.32 5.01 3.00
N LYS A 42 14.68 6.07 2.26
CA LYS A 42 14.29 7.46 2.58
C LYS A 42 13.09 7.96 1.75
N THR A 43 12.66 7.19 0.77
CA THR A 43 11.59 7.59 -0.15
C THR A 43 10.25 7.15 0.41
N VAL A 44 9.29 8.07 0.41
CA VAL A 44 7.91 7.83 0.83
C VAL A 44 6.98 8.02 -0.37
N LEU A 45 6.20 6.98 -0.65
CA LEU A 45 5.20 6.95 -1.73
C LEU A 45 3.81 6.93 -1.10
N HIS A 46 2.93 7.78 -1.60
CA HIS A 46 1.53 7.84 -1.19
C HIS A 46 0.65 7.34 -2.33
N TYR A 47 -0.15 6.31 -2.05
CA TYR A 47 -1.13 5.79 -2.99
C TYR A 47 -2.53 6.05 -2.45
N ASN A 48 -3.43 6.52 -3.29
CA ASN A 48 -4.83 6.60 -2.94
C ASN A 48 -5.37 5.19 -2.66
N MET A 49 -6.01 4.95 -1.52
CA MET A 49 -6.55 3.64 -1.13
C MET A 49 -7.50 3.05 -2.19
N ARG A 50 -8.19 3.91 -2.95
CA ARG A 50 -9.07 3.51 -4.05
C ARG A 50 -8.34 2.71 -5.15
N CYS A 51 -7.02 2.85 -5.28
CA CYS A 51 -6.25 2.20 -6.34
C CYS A 51 -6.41 0.67 -6.36
N LEU A 52 -6.64 0.03 -5.20
CA LEU A 52 -6.89 -1.41 -5.14
C LEU A 52 -8.20 -1.78 -5.83
N ASN A 53 -9.26 -1.00 -5.60
CA ASN A 53 -10.55 -1.23 -6.24
C ASN A 53 -10.47 -0.93 -7.74
N ASP A 54 -9.81 0.17 -8.12
CA ASP A 54 -9.65 0.53 -9.53
C ASP A 54 -8.82 -0.53 -10.28
N LEU A 55 -7.74 -1.04 -9.67
CA LEU A 55 -6.94 -2.13 -10.22
C LEU A 55 -7.76 -3.42 -10.34
N HIS A 56 -8.49 -3.80 -9.30
CA HIS A 56 -9.33 -5.00 -9.30
C HIS A 56 -10.38 -4.97 -10.41
N GLU A 57 -11.05 -3.83 -10.58
CA GLU A 57 -12.04 -3.66 -11.66
C GLU A 57 -11.38 -3.60 -13.04
N MET A 58 -10.17 -3.05 -13.16
CA MET A 58 -9.39 -3.11 -14.40
C MET A 58 -9.02 -4.55 -14.77
N LEU A 59 -8.52 -5.35 -13.83
CA LEU A 59 -8.12 -6.74 -14.05
C LEU A 59 -9.31 -7.60 -14.51
N LYS A 60 -10.45 -7.52 -13.81
CA LYS A 60 -11.69 -8.21 -14.23
C LYS A 60 -12.11 -7.88 -15.67
N LYS A 61 -11.98 -6.61 -16.07
CA LYS A 61 -12.31 -6.19 -17.44
C LYS A 61 -11.40 -6.80 -18.49
N HIS A 62 -10.15 -7.11 -18.12
CA HIS A 62 -9.19 -7.78 -19.00
C HIS A 62 -9.31 -9.30 -18.97
N GLY A 63 -10.14 -9.86 -18.07
CA GLY A 63 -10.34 -11.30 -17.93
C GLY A 63 -9.26 -12.00 -17.09
N ASP A 64 -8.49 -11.24 -16.31
CA ASP A 64 -7.60 -11.75 -15.28
C ASP A 64 -8.36 -12.23 -14.02
#